data_AF-J3LMA6-F1
#
_entry.id   AF-J3LMA6-F1
#
_cell.length_a   1.000
_cell.length_b   1.000
_cell.length_c   1.000
_cell.angle_alpha   90.00
_cell.angle_beta   90.00
_cell.angle_gamma   90.00
#
_symmetry.space_group_name_H-M   'P 1'
#
loop_
_entity.id
_entity.type
_entity.pdbx_description
1 polymer ?
#
loop_
_entity_poly.entity_id
_entity_poly.type
_entity_poly.pdbx_seq_one_letter_code
_entity_poly.pdbx_strand_id
1 'polypeptide(L)'
;MAASSVASTLLLSLSSSSSPFLSSAPASFLPSSSSSSPRVSVAAGRQKAAVSVLRALRAGAAPLPVLSFSGEKVGEVALDLKSAPPSTARAVVHRGLITDRQNKRRGTASTLTRGEVRGGGRKPYQQKKTGKARRGSTRTPLRPGGGVIFGPKPRDWSIKINRKEKRLAISTALASAAVAEDAFVVEEFDEEFSSGPKTRDFVAALQRWGLDPKQKAMFFATDFTDNVRLSGRNIGSLKMLTPRTLNLYDILDARKLFFTPAAIDYLNSRYGATVFDEYEGDTDGEDDGEEEAEEVQEEEGSAEEAAQDETAETEADSNS
;
A
#
# COMPACT_ATOMS: atom_id res chain seq x y z
N MET A 1 -8.12 -62.29 -11.78
CA MET A 1 -8.04 -63.61 -11.14
C MET A 1 -7.39 -64.58 -12.13
N ALA A 2 -6.50 -65.46 -11.64
CA ALA A 2 -5.56 -66.37 -12.32
C ALA A 2 -4.31 -65.66 -12.91
N ALA A 3 -3.16 -65.61 -12.20
CA ALA A 3 -2.16 -66.66 -11.92
C ALA A 3 -1.20 -66.86 -13.12
N SER A 4 0.13 -66.97 -13.03
CA SER A 4 1.13 -66.97 -11.94
C SER A 4 2.52 -67.19 -12.57
N SER A 5 3.61 -66.80 -11.86
CA SER A 5 4.97 -67.38 -11.93
C SER A 5 5.84 -66.99 -13.17
N VAL A 6 7.16 -66.75 -13.13
CA VAL A 6 8.26 -67.44 -12.42
C VAL A 6 9.52 -66.53 -12.31
N ALA A 7 10.21 -66.60 -11.16
CA ALA A 7 11.66 -66.47 -10.82
C ALA A 7 12.65 -65.66 -11.72
N SER A 8 13.41 -64.71 -11.17
CA SER A 8 14.72 -64.84 -10.46
C SER A 8 15.94 -65.00 -11.40
N THR A 9 16.88 -64.04 -11.38
CA THR A 9 18.29 -64.27 -10.97
C THR A 9 19.11 -62.96 -10.98
N LEU A 10 20.00 -62.87 -9.99
CA LEU A 10 21.04 -61.87 -9.75
C LEU A 10 22.05 -61.72 -10.91
N LEU A 11 22.73 -60.58 -10.99
CA LEU A 11 24.21 -60.49 -10.87
C LEU A 11 24.72 -59.03 -10.81
N LEU A 12 25.59 -58.82 -9.82
CA LEU A 12 26.43 -57.64 -9.56
C LEU A 12 27.53 -57.50 -10.63
N SER A 13 27.94 -56.25 -10.94
CA SER A 13 29.38 -55.92 -11.00
C SER A 13 29.63 -54.42 -10.86
N LEU A 14 30.41 -54.07 -9.83
CA LEU A 14 31.02 -52.77 -9.58
C LEU A 14 32.24 -52.54 -10.51
N SER A 15 32.56 -51.27 -10.78
CA SER A 15 33.91 -50.65 -10.77
C SER A 15 33.82 -49.38 -11.63
N SER A 16 34.16 -48.15 -11.22
CA SER A 16 35.33 -47.62 -10.50
C SER A 16 35.93 -46.54 -11.40
N SER A 17 36.27 -45.37 -10.83
CA SER A 17 37.32 -44.42 -11.28
C SER A 17 37.17 -43.81 -12.68
N SER A 18 37.42 -42.53 -12.95
CA SER A 18 38.22 -41.50 -12.27
C SER A 18 38.06 -40.21 -13.06
N SER A 19 37.82 -39.08 -12.40
CA SER A 19 38.26 -37.77 -12.90
C SER A 19 39.79 -37.72 -12.86
N PRO A 20 40.47 -36.95 -13.73
CA PRO A 20 40.84 -35.61 -13.28
C PRO A 20 40.99 -34.53 -14.38
N PHE A 21 40.68 -33.30 -13.96
CA PHE A 21 41.43 -32.04 -14.13
C PHE A 21 41.96 -31.52 -15.50
N LEU A 22 41.77 -30.20 -15.64
CA LEU A 22 42.64 -29.16 -16.22
C LEU A 22 42.92 -29.19 -17.74
N SER A 23 42.52 -28.13 -18.46
CA SER A 23 43.48 -27.10 -18.94
C SER A 23 42.92 -26.22 -20.07
N SER A 24 43.08 -24.91 -19.87
CA SER A 24 43.38 -23.83 -20.83
C SER A 24 42.69 -23.72 -22.19
N ALA A 25 42.04 -22.55 -22.37
CA ALA A 25 41.85 -21.79 -23.62
C ALA A 25 43.18 -21.64 -24.43
N PRO A 26 43.23 -21.18 -25.71
CA PRO A 26 42.55 -19.97 -26.21
C PRO A 26 42.13 -19.90 -27.70
N ALA A 27 41.48 -18.76 -28.04
CA ALA A 27 41.53 -18.03 -29.32
C ALA A 27 41.01 -18.73 -30.59
N SER A 28 39.78 -18.46 -31.03
CA SER A 28 39.39 -17.40 -31.98
C SER A 28 40.02 -17.53 -33.38
N PHE A 29 39.22 -17.88 -34.40
CA PHE A 29 39.21 -17.22 -35.72
C PHE A 29 37.98 -17.69 -36.54
N LEU A 30 37.32 -16.70 -37.16
CA LEU A 30 36.11 -16.67 -38.01
C LEU A 30 36.31 -17.38 -39.38
N PRO A 31 35.42 -17.27 -40.40
CA PRO A 31 33.95 -17.28 -40.50
C PRO A 31 33.45 -18.23 -41.63
N SER A 32 32.13 -18.28 -41.86
CA SER A 32 31.48 -18.06 -43.18
C SER A 32 30.35 -19.03 -43.57
N SER A 33 29.37 -18.40 -44.21
CA SER A 33 28.47 -18.92 -45.23
C SER A 33 27.15 -19.61 -44.82
N SER A 34 26.12 -19.00 -45.40
CA SER A 34 24.68 -19.26 -45.44
C SER A 34 24.28 -20.47 -46.27
N SER A 35 23.19 -21.16 -45.91
CA SER A 35 21.95 -21.23 -46.74
C SER A 35 20.92 -22.30 -46.29
N SER A 36 19.64 -21.93 -46.47
CA SER A 36 18.45 -22.78 -46.75
C SER A 36 17.61 -23.42 -45.62
N SER A 37 16.58 -22.66 -45.19
CA SER A 37 15.11 -22.91 -45.07
C SER A 37 14.51 -24.31 -44.80
N PRO A 38 13.19 -24.42 -44.50
CA PRO A 38 12.45 -23.94 -43.34
C PRO A 38 11.74 -25.11 -42.60
N ARG A 39 11.47 -24.98 -41.29
CA ARG A 39 10.43 -25.82 -40.64
C ARG A 39 9.51 -24.95 -39.81
N VAL A 40 8.32 -24.74 -40.34
CA VAL A 40 7.15 -24.32 -39.57
C VAL A 40 6.94 -25.37 -38.49
N SER A 41 7.10 -24.99 -37.23
CA SER A 41 6.55 -25.73 -36.11
C SER A 41 5.64 -24.81 -35.32
N VAL A 42 4.43 -25.29 -35.15
CA VAL A 42 3.24 -24.56 -34.72
C VAL A 42 3.43 -24.01 -33.31
N ALA A 43 3.12 -22.73 -33.17
CA ALA A 43 3.06 -22.01 -31.93
C ALA A 43 2.06 -22.65 -30.96
N ALA A 44 2.56 -23.11 -29.81
CA ALA A 44 1.76 -23.27 -28.59
C ALA A 44 2.45 -22.49 -27.46
N GLY A 45 2.58 -21.18 -27.68
CA GLY A 45 2.98 -20.26 -26.63
C GLY A 45 1.82 -20.08 -25.66
N ARG A 46 1.95 -20.63 -24.45
CA ARG A 46 1.25 -20.08 -23.28
C ARG A 46 1.64 -18.62 -23.22
N GLN A 47 0.75 -17.72 -23.64
CA GLN A 47 0.89 -16.30 -23.40
C GLN A 47 0.82 -16.11 -21.88
N LYS A 48 1.98 -16.16 -21.22
CA LYS A 48 2.14 -15.48 -19.95
C LYS A 48 1.91 -14.02 -20.29
N ALA A 49 0.83 -13.44 -19.80
CA ALA A 49 0.60 -12.01 -19.84
C ALA A 49 1.86 -11.35 -19.26
N ALA A 50 2.70 -10.83 -20.15
CA ALA A 50 3.82 -10.00 -19.78
C ALA A 50 3.19 -8.71 -19.27
N VAL A 51 3.12 -8.57 -17.94
CA VAL A 51 2.92 -7.26 -17.32
C VAL A 51 4.06 -6.41 -17.86
N SER A 52 3.74 -5.46 -18.74
CA SER A 52 4.69 -4.56 -19.36
C SER A 52 5.21 -3.60 -18.29
N VAL A 53 6.30 -3.99 -17.62
CA VAL A 53 7.04 -3.16 -16.63
C VAL A 53 7.84 -2.03 -17.32
N LEU A 54 7.46 -1.63 -18.53
CA LEU A 54 8.11 -0.58 -19.31
C LEU A 54 7.06 0.26 -20.05
N ARG A 55 6.41 1.21 -19.36
CA ARG A 55 5.69 2.27 -20.06
C ARG A 55 5.97 3.64 -19.43
N ALA A 56 7.01 4.25 -19.97
CA ALA A 56 7.35 5.67 -20.06
C ALA A 56 7.12 6.56 -18.81
N LEU A 57 8.13 6.59 -17.95
CA LEU A 57 8.29 7.61 -16.91
C LEU A 57 8.94 8.86 -17.56
N ARG A 58 8.12 9.80 -18.01
CA ARG A 58 8.56 11.09 -18.56
C ARG A 58 8.00 12.23 -17.70
N ALA A 59 8.83 13.24 -17.47
CA ALA A 59 8.53 14.42 -16.64
C ALA A 59 7.94 15.59 -17.43
N GLY A 60 6.94 15.32 -18.28
CA GLY A 60 6.26 16.37 -19.05
C GLY A 60 4.78 16.41 -18.75
N ALA A 61 4.17 17.58 -18.93
CA ALA A 61 2.73 17.76 -18.89
C ALA A 61 2.04 16.75 -19.83
N ALA A 62 1.12 15.96 -19.27
CA ALA A 62 0.36 14.95 -20.02
C ALA A 62 -1.08 15.44 -20.23
N PRO A 63 -1.58 15.50 -21.48
CA PRO A 63 -2.98 15.82 -21.73
C PRO A 63 -3.86 14.63 -21.34
N LEU A 64 -4.91 14.91 -20.55
CA LEU A 64 -5.92 13.95 -20.15
C LEU A 64 -7.24 14.28 -20.86
N PRO A 65 -7.93 13.29 -21.45
CA PRO A 65 -9.22 13.51 -22.08
C PRO A 65 -10.29 13.78 -21.01
N VAL A 66 -11.09 14.81 -21.25
CA VAL A 66 -12.30 15.14 -20.49
C VAL A 66 -13.47 14.40 -21.09
N LEU A 67 -14.12 13.58 -20.28
CA LEU A 67 -15.31 12.82 -20.60
C LEU A 67 -16.53 13.50 -20.01
N SER A 68 -17.59 13.61 -20.82
CA SER A 68 -18.92 13.97 -20.33
C SER A 68 -19.54 12.82 -19.53
N PHE A 69 -20.68 13.09 -18.89
CA PHE A 69 -21.49 12.06 -18.26
C PHE A 69 -22.00 10.96 -19.23
N SER A 70 -22.12 11.29 -20.52
CA SER A 70 -22.46 10.31 -21.57
C SER A 70 -21.29 9.46 -22.03
N GLY A 71 -20.04 9.83 -21.69
CA GLY A 71 -18.81 9.15 -22.10
C GLY A 71 -18.21 9.69 -23.40
N GLU A 72 -18.71 10.83 -23.89
CA GLU A 72 -18.14 11.52 -25.06
C GLU A 72 -16.95 12.38 -24.65
N LYS A 73 -15.98 12.53 -25.56
CA LYS A 73 -14.79 13.37 -25.32
C LYS A 73 -15.13 14.83 -25.61
N VAL A 74 -15.16 15.66 -24.58
CA VAL A 74 -15.53 17.09 -24.69
C VAL A 74 -14.30 17.99 -24.83
N GLY A 75 -13.17 17.61 -24.23
CA GLY A 75 -11.94 18.41 -24.27
C GLY A 75 -10.72 17.67 -23.73
N GLU A 76 -9.63 18.41 -23.52
CA GLU A 76 -8.38 17.92 -22.93
C GLU A 76 -7.89 18.89 -21.84
N VAL A 77 -7.41 18.34 -20.72
CA VAL A 77 -6.82 19.11 -19.61
C VAL A 77 -5.42 18.59 -19.34
N ALA A 78 -4.46 19.49 -19.13
CA ALA A 78 -3.07 19.12 -18.87
C ALA A 78 -2.81 18.83 -17.39
N LEU A 79 -2.21 17.68 -17.11
CA LEU A 79 -1.69 17.32 -15.79
C LEU A 79 -0.17 17.52 -15.79
N ASP A 80 0.30 18.55 -15.09
CA ASP A 80 1.72 18.90 -14.99
C ASP A 80 2.24 18.63 -13.57
N LEU A 81 2.90 17.49 -13.39
CA LEU A 81 3.36 17.02 -12.08
C LEU A 81 4.89 16.87 -12.06
N LYS A 82 5.49 17.28 -10.94
CA LYS A 82 6.91 17.02 -10.67
C LYS A 82 7.14 15.52 -10.50
N SER A 83 7.74 14.86 -11.48
CA SER A 83 8.03 13.43 -11.42
C SER A 83 9.51 13.13 -11.32
N ALA A 84 9.83 12.01 -10.68
CA ALA A 84 11.19 11.51 -10.61
C ALA A 84 11.67 11.05 -12.00
N PRO A 85 12.99 11.13 -12.29
CA PRO A 85 13.53 10.63 -13.55
C PRO A 85 13.26 9.12 -13.70
N PRO A 86 13.16 8.61 -14.94
CA PRO A 86 12.79 7.21 -15.21
C PRO A 86 13.70 6.18 -14.54
N SER A 87 14.98 6.51 -14.32
CA SER A 87 15.95 5.65 -13.65
C SER A 87 15.65 5.45 -12.16
N THR A 88 15.17 6.49 -11.47
CA THR A 88 15.01 6.50 -10.01
C THR A 88 13.55 6.35 -9.57
N ALA A 89 12.59 6.65 -10.45
CA ALA A 89 11.15 6.64 -10.19
C ALA A 89 10.67 5.35 -9.51
N ARG A 90 11.09 4.17 -9.98
CA ARG A 90 10.71 2.88 -9.38
C ARG A 90 11.15 2.76 -7.91
N ALA A 91 12.34 3.23 -7.58
CA ALA A 91 12.89 3.13 -6.23
C ALA A 91 12.13 4.04 -5.25
N VAL A 92 11.81 5.26 -5.67
CA VAL A 92 11.03 6.24 -4.88
C VAL A 92 9.63 5.70 -4.58
N VAL A 93 8.93 5.23 -5.62
CA VAL A 93 7.58 4.66 -5.48
C VAL A 93 7.60 3.42 -4.59
N HIS A 94 8.56 2.51 -4.78
CA HIS A 94 8.70 1.32 -3.96
C HIS A 94 8.94 1.65 -2.48
N ARG A 95 9.80 2.63 -2.18
CA ARG A 95 10.06 3.06 -0.81
C ARG A 95 8.83 3.71 -0.15
N GLY A 96 8.09 4.53 -0.88
CA GLY A 96 6.80 5.07 -0.43
C GLY A 96 5.81 3.95 -0.11
N LEU A 97 5.68 2.98 -1.01
CA LEU A 97 4.74 1.87 -0.88
C LEU A 97 5.07 0.96 0.31
N ILE A 98 6.34 0.62 0.52
CA ILE A 98 6.77 -0.18 1.67
C ILE A 98 6.45 0.56 2.97
N THR A 99 6.77 1.86 3.02
CA THR A 99 6.50 2.68 4.20
C THR A 99 5.00 2.69 4.53
N ASP A 100 4.13 2.95 3.54
CA ASP A 100 2.69 2.95 3.75
C ASP A 100 2.16 1.58 4.23
N ARG A 101 2.63 0.48 3.63
CA ARG A 101 2.21 -0.88 4.03
C ARG A 101 2.69 -1.26 5.41
N GLN A 102 3.90 -0.84 5.78
CA GLN A 102 4.48 -1.12 7.08
C GLN A 102 3.79 -0.32 8.18
N ASN A 103 3.51 0.97 7.94
CA ASN A 103 2.82 1.85 8.89
C ASN A 103 1.36 1.42 9.13
N LYS A 104 0.71 0.79 8.14
CA LYS A 104 -0.63 0.16 8.31
C LYS A 104 -0.63 -1.07 9.23
N ARG A 105 0.54 -1.60 9.61
CA ARG A 105 0.64 -2.81 10.44
C ARG A 105 0.43 -2.50 11.93
N ARG A 106 -0.56 -3.13 12.55
CA ARG A 106 -0.92 -2.92 13.97
C ARG A 106 0.12 -3.44 14.99
N GLY A 107 0.88 -4.48 14.66
CA GLY A 107 1.99 -4.94 15.54
C GLY A 107 1.62 -5.58 16.89
N THR A 108 0.38 -6.01 17.14
CA THR A 108 -0.11 -6.51 18.45
C THR A 108 0.23 -7.97 18.79
N ALA A 109 1.04 -8.64 17.98
CA ALA A 109 1.39 -10.03 18.22
C ALA A 109 2.24 -10.16 19.49
N SER A 110 1.78 -10.96 20.45
CA SER A 110 2.48 -11.19 21.72
C SER A 110 2.51 -12.68 22.05
N THR A 111 3.63 -13.11 22.63
CA THR A 111 3.80 -14.45 23.20
C THR A 111 4.33 -14.34 24.61
N LEU A 112 3.98 -15.31 25.43
CA LEU A 112 4.43 -15.35 26.82
C LEU A 112 5.85 -15.87 26.88
N THR A 113 6.76 -15.08 27.47
CA THR A 113 8.10 -15.53 27.80
C THR A 113 8.07 -16.48 29.00
N ARG A 114 9.17 -17.19 29.26
CA ARG A 114 9.27 -18.08 30.43
C ARG A 114 8.83 -17.40 31.74
N GLY A 115 9.12 -16.11 31.92
CA GLY A 115 8.78 -15.35 33.13
C GLY A 115 7.31 -14.95 33.24
N GLU A 116 6.61 -14.87 32.11
CA GLU A 116 5.21 -14.44 32.05
C GLU A 116 4.23 -15.62 32.13
N VAL A 117 4.69 -16.84 31.82
CA VAL A 117 3.85 -18.04 31.92
C VAL A 117 3.61 -18.42 33.39
N ARG A 118 2.34 -18.50 33.80
CA ARG A 118 1.90 -18.79 35.17
C ARG A 118 2.61 -20.01 35.80
N GLY A 119 3.30 -19.82 36.92
CA GLY A 119 3.90 -20.90 37.73
C GLY A 119 5.38 -21.17 37.43
N GLY A 120 5.91 -22.31 37.86
CA GLY A 120 7.31 -22.68 37.62
C GLY A 120 8.36 -21.90 38.44
N GLY A 121 7.93 -21.18 39.48
CA GLY A 121 8.81 -20.50 40.44
C GLY A 121 9.49 -21.42 41.45
N ARG A 122 9.01 -22.67 41.61
CA ARG A 122 9.64 -23.69 42.46
C ARG A 122 10.42 -24.70 41.61
N LYS A 123 11.62 -25.03 42.06
CA LYS A 123 12.44 -26.08 41.45
C LYS A 123 11.73 -27.45 41.55
N PRO A 124 11.57 -28.22 40.46
CA PRO A 124 10.76 -29.44 40.49
C PRO A 124 11.32 -30.56 41.37
N TYR A 125 12.64 -30.68 41.47
CA TYR A 125 13.34 -31.68 42.28
C TYR A 125 14.78 -31.24 42.59
N GLN A 126 15.44 -31.97 43.49
CA GLN A 126 16.81 -31.69 43.93
C GLN A 126 17.83 -31.76 42.78
N GLN A 127 18.95 -31.03 42.89
CA GLN A 127 19.94 -30.87 41.81
C GLN A 127 20.63 -32.19 41.39
N LYS A 128 20.71 -33.17 42.30
CA LYS A 128 21.41 -34.45 42.12
C LYS A 128 20.57 -35.59 42.73
N LYS A 129 21.04 -36.84 42.59
CA LYS A 129 20.45 -38.05 43.20
C LYS A 129 19.03 -38.44 42.71
N THR A 130 18.56 -37.87 41.60
CA THR A 130 17.22 -38.13 41.03
C THR A 130 17.23 -39.01 39.77
N GLY A 131 18.39 -39.31 39.19
CA GLY A 131 18.52 -40.05 37.92
C GLY A 131 17.98 -39.33 36.67
N LYS A 132 17.36 -38.15 36.83
CA LYS A 132 16.76 -37.34 35.76
C LYS A 132 17.70 -36.20 35.33
N ALA A 133 17.52 -35.69 34.11
CA ALA A 133 18.20 -34.47 33.65
C ALA A 133 17.97 -33.29 34.61
N ARG A 134 18.94 -32.40 34.78
CA ARG A 134 18.84 -31.25 35.70
C ARG A 134 17.78 -30.27 35.22
N ARG A 135 16.97 -29.73 36.13
CA ARG A 135 15.90 -28.75 35.81
C ARG A 135 15.80 -27.64 36.83
N GLY A 136 15.74 -26.41 36.32
CA GLY A 136 15.51 -25.20 37.13
C GLY A 136 14.02 -24.88 37.31
N SER A 137 13.19 -25.10 36.29
CA SER A 137 11.77 -24.72 36.29
C SER A 137 10.94 -25.66 35.42
N THR A 138 9.63 -25.75 35.67
CA THR A 138 8.67 -26.43 34.79
C THR A 138 8.32 -25.63 33.54
N ARG A 139 8.48 -24.30 33.56
CA ARG A 139 8.12 -23.37 32.45
C ARG A 139 9.25 -23.11 31.45
N THR A 140 10.23 -24.01 31.40
CA THR A 140 11.31 -23.92 30.41
C THR A 140 10.77 -24.15 28.98
N PRO A 141 11.26 -23.43 27.96
CA PRO A 141 10.88 -23.60 26.55
C PRO A 141 11.05 -25.04 26.03
N LEU A 142 11.96 -25.81 26.64
CA LEU A 142 12.21 -27.21 26.28
C LEU A 142 11.06 -28.15 26.66
N ARG A 143 10.03 -27.66 27.36
CA ARG A 143 8.91 -28.46 27.85
C ARG A 143 7.58 -27.95 27.30
N PRO A 144 6.59 -28.84 27.14
CA PRO A 144 5.24 -28.43 26.80
C PRO A 144 4.69 -27.50 27.90
N GLY A 145 4.04 -26.42 27.48
CA GLY A 145 3.54 -25.38 28.38
C GLY A 145 4.63 -24.48 28.99
N GLY A 146 5.85 -24.52 28.48
CA GLY A 146 6.88 -23.51 28.72
C GLY A 146 6.70 -22.25 27.87
N GLY A 147 7.35 -21.16 28.25
CA GLY A 147 7.32 -19.92 27.48
C GLY A 147 8.21 -19.96 26.23
N VAL A 148 7.92 -19.10 25.25
CA VAL A 148 8.70 -19.00 24.00
C VAL A 148 9.91 -18.07 24.20
N ILE A 149 11.09 -18.43 23.67
CA ILE A 149 12.32 -17.64 23.83
C ILE A 149 12.30 -16.42 22.91
N PHE A 150 12.21 -16.64 21.59
CA PHE A 150 12.22 -15.61 20.56
C PHE A 150 10.85 -15.53 19.88
N GLY A 151 9.80 -15.35 20.68
CA GLY A 151 8.46 -15.16 20.18
C GLY A 151 8.18 -13.69 19.84
N PRO A 152 7.13 -13.40 19.06
CA PRO A 152 6.75 -12.02 18.78
C PRO A 152 6.37 -11.29 20.07
N LYS A 153 6.75 -10.02 20.12
CA LYS A 153 6.32 -9.05 21.13
C LYS A 153 5.66 -7.86 20.44
N PRO A 154 4.69 -7.20 21.10
CA PRO A 154 4.10 -5.98 20.58
C PRO A 154 5.20 -4.96 20.33
N ARG A 155 5.27 -4.45 19.11
CA ARG A 155 6.22 -3.42 18.73
C ARG A 155 5.60 -2.52 17.67
N ASP A 156 6.05 -1.28 17.66
CA ASP A 156 5.79 -0.40 16.54
C ASP A 156 6.63 -0.85 15.33
N TRP A 157 6.00 -0.88 14.17
CA TRP A 157 6.63 -1.20 12.89
C TRP A 157 6.82 0.04 12.02
N SER A 158 6.40 1.22 12.49
CA SER A 158 6.44 2.46 11.72
C SER A 158 7.84 2.78 11.21
N ILE A 159 7.91 3.27 9.96
CA ILE A 159 9.13 3.73 9.31
C ILE A 159 8.92 5.19 8.89
N LYS A 160 9.87 6.06 9.22
CA LYS A 160 9.87 7.47 8.81
C LYS A 160 10.27 7.60 7.34
N ILE A 161 9.53 8.42 6.59
CA ILE A 161 9.86 8.85 5.23
C ILE A 161 9.80 10.38 5.16
N ASN A 162 10.69 10.99 4.37
CA ASN A 162 10.73 12.43 4.23
C ASN A 162 9.46 12.94 3.53
N ARG A 163 8.92 14.09 3.99
CA ARG A 163 7.70 14.70 3.42
C ARG A 163 7.86 14.93 1.90
N LYS A 164 9.00 15.48 1.46
CA LYS A 164 9.34 15.72 0.04
C LYS A 164 9.39 14.43 -0.78
N GLU A 165 9.96 13.35 -0.22
CA GLU A 165 10.06 12.05 -0.89
C GLU A 165 8.68 11.37 -1.05
N LYS A 166 7.83 11.44 -0.03
CA LYS A 166 6.45 10.94 -0.10
C LYS A 166 5.64 11.66 -1.17
N ARG A 167 5.76 12.99 -1.25
CA ARG A 167 5.09 13.79 -2.30
C ARG A 167 5.59 13.39 -3.69
N LEU A 168 6.90 13.25 -3.86
CA LEU A 168 7.52 12.81 -5.12
C LEU A 168 7.06 11.41 -5.54
N ALA A 169 6.84 10.49 -4.59
CA ALA A 169 6.33 9.15 -4.89
C ALA A 169 4.89 9.20 -5.44
N ILE A 170 4.02 10.02 -4.84
CA ILE A 170 2.63 10.20 -5.29
C ILE A 170 2.58 10.85 -6.68
N SER A 171 3.31 11.95 -6.88
CA SER A 171 3.34 12.65 -8.16
C SER A 171 3.90 11.77 -9.28
N THR A 172 4.93 10.98 -8.99
CA THR A 172 5.50 10.03 -9.96
C THR A 172 4.51 8.91 -10.32
N ALA A 173 3.71 8.42 -9.36
CA ALA A 173 2.69 7.41 -9.62
C ALA A 173 1.55 7.97 -10.50
N LEU A 174 1.07 9.18 -10.21
CA LEU A 174 0.04 9.85 -11.00
C LEU A 174 0.52 10.18 -12.42
N ALA A 175 1.73 10.72 -12.56
CA ALA A 175 2.33 10.99 -13.87
C ALA A 175 2.48 9.71 -14.71
N SER A 176 2.90 8.61 -14.07
CA SER A 176 2.98 7.31 -14.75
C SER A 176 1.63 6.80 -15.25
N ALA A 177 0.55 7.03 -14.48
CA ALA A 177 -0.80 6.63 -14.88
C ALA A 177 -1.34 7.48 -16.04
N ALA A 178 -1.02 8.78 -16.06
CA ALA A 178 -1.37 9.67 -17.16
C ALA A 178 -0.70 9.24 -18.48
N VAL A 179 0.59 8.87 -18.44
CA VAL A 179 1.31 8.40 -19.64
C VAL A 179 0.81 7.02 -20.13
N ALA A 180 0.26 6.20 -19.24
CA ALA A 180 -0.31 4.91 -19.60
C ALA A 180 -1.69 5.01 -20.29
N GLU A 181 -2.26 6.22 -20.43
CA GLU A 181 -3.63 6.47 -20.91
C GLU A 181 -4.71 5.81 -20.02
N ASP A 182 -4.36 5.55 -18.76
CA ASP A 182 -5.26 4.93 -17.76
C ASP A 182 -5.97 5.99 -16.88
N ALA A 183 -5.71 7.28 -17.11
CA ALA A 183 -6.29 8.40 -16.40
C ALA A 183 -7.30 9.17 -17.28
N PHE A 184 -8.45 9.49 -16.70
CA PHE A 184 -9.55 10.21 -17.35
C PHE A 184 -10.04 11.35 -16.47
N VAL A 185 -10.43 12.46 -17.08
CA VAL A 185 -11.14 13.54 -16.39
C VAL A 185 -12.62 13.39 -16.71
N VAL A 186 -13.48 13.54 -15.71
CA VAL A 186 -14.94 13.50 -15.86
C VAL A 186 -15.47 14.85 -15.44
N GLU A 187 -16.35 15.44 -16.25
CA GLU A 187 -17.08 16.66 -15.89
C GLU A 187 -17.83 16.51 -14.56
N GLU A 188 -18.16 17.62 -13.92
CA GLU A 188 -18.94 17.59 -12.68
C GLU A 188 -20.30 16.92 -12.93
N PHE A 189 -20.60 15.89 -12.15
CA PHE A 189 -21.79 15.05 -12.32
C PHE A 189 -22.63 14.98 -11.04
N ASP A 190 -22.35 15.84 -10.06
CA ASP A 190 -23.07 15.87 -8.79
C ASP A 190 -24.58 16.11 -9.00
N GLU A 191 -24.94 16.94 -9.98
CA GLU A 191 -26.33 17.27 -10.30
C GLU A 191 -27.15 16.05 -10.72
N GLU A 192 -26.57 15.08 -11.43
CA GLU A 192 -27.23 13.86 -11.90
C GLU A 192 -27.69 12.95 -10.74
N PHE A 193 -27.02 13.06 -9.59
CA PHE A 193 -27.35 12.30 -8.37
C PHE A 193 -28.23 13.09 -7.38
N SER A 194 -28.75 14.25 -7.78
CA SER A 194 -29.68 15.05 -6.96
C SER A 194 -31.00 14.35 -6.70
N SER A 195 -31.43 13.46 -7.59
CA SER A 195 -32.67 12.67 -7.45
C SER A 195 -32.61 11.58 -6.36
N GLY A 196 -31.43 11.34 -5.79
CA GLY A 196 -31.18 10.42 -4.68
C GLY A 196 -30.04 9.43 -4.95
N PRO A 197 -29.46 8.82 -3.90
CA PRO A 197 -28.32 7.91 -4.03
C PRO A 197 -28.72 6.58 -4.67
N LYS A 198 -28.23 6.30 -5.88
CA LYS A 198 -28.49 5.07 -6.64
C LYS A 198 -27.22 4.45 -7.18
N THR A 199 -26.82 3.33 -6.59
CA THR A 199 -25.62 2.57 -6.99
C THR A 199 -25.71 2.03 -8.42
N ARG A 200 -26.91 1.64 -8.88
CA ARG A 200 -27.13 1.12 -10.24
C ARG A 200 -26.76 2.16 -11.30
N ASP A 201 -27.17 3.40 -11.08
CA ASP A 201 -26.97 4.48 -12.04
C ASP A 201 -25.49 4.88 -12.08
N PHE A 202 -24.81 4.84 -10.93
CA PHE A 202 -23.34 5.01 -10.85
C PHE A 202 -22.57 3.89 -11.58
N VAL A 203 -22.99 2.63 -11.44
CA VAL A 203 -22.39 1.51 -12.20
C VAL A 203 -22.60 1.69 -13.71
N ALA A 204 -23.77 2.19 -14.13
CA ALA A 204 -24.03 2.49 -15.53
C ALA A 204 -23.12 3.63 -16.04
N ALA A 205 -22.90 4.68 -15.24
CA ALA A 205 -21.96 5.76 -15.57
C ALA A 205 -20.52 5.25 -15.74
N LEU A 206 -20.04 4.43 -14.80
CA LEU A 206 -18.71 3.79 -14.90
C LEU A 206 -18.55 2.97 -16.19
N GLN A 207 -19.59 2.23 -16.59
CA GLN A 207 -19.57 1.46 -17.83
C GLN A 207 -19.51 2.36 -19.07
N ARG A 208 -20.21 3.51 -19.07
CA ARG A 208 -20.14 4.51 -20.15
C ARG A 208 -18.72 5.09 -20.29
N TRP A 209 -18.03 5.31 -19.17
CA TRP A 209 -16.62 5.76 -19.16
C TRP A 209 -15.62 4.62 -19.46
N GLY A 210 -16.12 3.44 -19.88
CA GLY A 210 -15.30 2.31 -20.30
C GLY A 210 -14.66 1.55 -19.14
N LEU A 211 -15.20 1.64 -17.94
CA LEU A 211 -14.77 0.83 -16.80
C LEU A 211 -15.67 -0.38 -16.61
N ASP A 212 -15.07 -1.57 -16.66
CA ASP A 212 -15.74 -2.77 -16.20
C ASP A 212 -15.91 -2.72 -14.67
N PRO A 213 -17.09 -3.03 -14.12
CA PRO A 213 -17.33 -2.98 -12.67
C PRO A 213 -16.46 -3.97 -11.86
N LYS A 214 -15.82 -4.93 -12.54
CA LYS A 214 -14.89 -5.89 -11.92
C LYS A 214 -13.45 -5.37 -11.81
N GLN A 215 -13.10 -4.35 -12.57
CA GLN A 215 -11.75 -3.78 -12.56
C GLN A 215 -11.64 -2.73 -11.45
N LYS A 216 -10.49 -2.67 -10.78
CA LYS A 216 -10.25 -1.70 -9.72
C LYS A 216 -10.11 -0.31 -10.30
N ALA A 217 -10.77 0.65 -9.68
CA ALA A 217 -10.85 2.03 -10.11
C ALA A 217 -10.63 2.97 -8.93
N MET A 218 -10.00 4.10 -9.19
CA MET A 218 -9.91 5.20 -8.23
C MET A 218 -10.65 6.40 -8.80
N PHE A 219 -11.49 7.03 -7.99
CA PHE A 219 -12.13 8.29 -8.30
C PHE A 219 -11.61 9.34 -7.33
N PHE A 220 -11.04 10.43 -7.85
CA PHE A 220 -10.49 11.52 -7.06
C PHE A 220 -11.21 12.82 -7.39
N ALA A 221 -11.84 13.41 -6.38
CA ALA A 221 -12.50 14.71 -6.43
C ALA A 221 -12.02 15.54 -5.23
N THR A 222 -12.15 16.87 -5.31
CA THR A 222 -11.89 17.76 -4.15
C THR A 222 -12.83 17.42 -3.01
N ASP A 223 -14.12 17.38 -3.31
CA ASP A 223 -15.20 16.96 -2.44
C ASP A 223 -16.19 16.07 -3.18
N PHE A 224 -16.95 15.28 -2.43
CA PHE A 224 -18.05 14.48 -2.96
C PHE A 224 -19.33 14.89 -2.26
N THR A 225 -20.39 15.08 -3.04
CA THR A 225 -21.74 15.13 -2.47
C THR A 225 -22.08 13.81 -1.79
N ASP A 226 -22.88 13.87 -0.72
CA ASP A 226 -23.26 12.67 0.04
C ASP A 226 -23.96 11.63 -0.83
N ASN A 227 -24.76 12.07 -1.81
CA ASN A 227 -25.46 11.18 -2.73
C ASN A 227 -24.49 10.38 -3.60
N VAL A 228 -23.44 11.03 -4.14
CA VAL A 228 -22.40 10.38 -4.93
C VAL A 228 -21.58 9.43 -4.06
N ARG A 229 -21.19 9.86 -2.86
CA ARG A 229 -20.46 9.03 -1.89
C ARG A 229 -21.23 7.75 -1.52
N LEU A 230 -22.52 7.87 -1.21
CA LEU A 230 -23.39 6.73 -0.88
C LEU A 230 -23.59 5.81 -2.08
N SER A 231 -23.69 6.37 -3.29
CA SER A 231 -23.82 5.60 -4.54
C SER A 231 -22.56 4.80 -4.89
N GLY A 232 -21.37 5.33 -4.60
CA GLY A 232 -20.09 4.67 -4.89
C GLY A 232 -19.63 3.68 -3.81
N ARG A 233 -19.93 3.93 -2.52
CA ARG A 233 -19.35 3.18 -1.38
C ARG A 233 -19.57 1.66 -1.43
N ASN A 234 -20.68 1.20 -2.00
CA ASN A 234 -21.00 -0.23 -2.07
C ASN A 234 -20.21 -0.98 -3.17
N ILE A 235 -19.54 -0.25 -4.07
CA ILE A 235 -18.78 -0.83 -5.18
C ILE A 235 -17.38 -1.19 -4.67
N GLY A 236 -17.14 -2.46 -4.36
CA GLY A 236 -15.87 -2.92 -3.77
C GLY A 236 -14.64 -2.75 -4.66
N SER A 237 -14.82 -2.57 -5.96
CA SER A 237 -13.76 -2.28 -6.94
C SER A 237 -13.41 -0.79 -7.04
N LEU A 238 -14.27 0.10 -6.54
CA LEU A 238 -14.09 1.55 -6.62
C LEU A 238 -13.56 2.10 -5.29
N LYS A 239 -12.55 2.96 -5.38
CA LYS A 239 -12.09 3.78 -4.26
C LYS A 239 -12.33 5.25 -4.58
N MET A 240 -13.19 5.88 -3.79
CA MET A 240 -13.40 7.32 -3.83
C MET A 240 -12.45 7.98 -2.84
N LEU A 241 -11.61 8.89 -3.32
CA LEU A 241 -10.60 9.59 -2.54
C LEU A 241 -10.79 11.09 -2.64
N THR A 242 -10.54 11.77 -1.52
CA THR A 242 -10.47 13.21 -1.38
C THR A 242 -9.02 13.64 -1.13
N PRO A 243 -8.67 14.93 -1.19
CA PRO A 243 -7.31 15.40 -0.93
C PRO A 243 -6.72 14.91 0.39
N ARG A 244 -7.56 14.81 1.43
CA ARG A 244 -7.16 14.31 2.77
C ARG A 244 -6.87 12.81 2.80
N THR A 245 -7.50 12.04 1.93
CA THR A 245 -7.46 10.56 1.94
C THR A 245 -6.60 9.97 0.83
N LEU A 246 -5.99 10.82 -0.01
CA LEU A 246 -5.12 10.42 -1.11
C LEU A 246 -3.89 9.63 -0.61
N ASN A 247 -3.77 8.37 -1.03
CA ASN A 247 -2.66 7.50 -0.69
C ASN A 247 -1.99 6.91 -1.93
N LEU A 248 -0.68 6.65 -1.82
CA LEU A 248 0.08 6.01 -2.90
C LEU A 248 -0.40 4.59 -3.22
N TYR A 249 -0.78 3.82 -2.19
CA TYR A 249 -1.27 2.45 -2.37
C TYR A 249 -2.51 2.39 -3.26
N ASP A 250 -3.48 3.28 -3.02
CA ASP A 250 -4.77 3.24 -3.73
C ASP A 250 -4.61 3.66 -5.20
N ILE A 251 -3.69 4.60 -5.49
CA ILE A 251 -3.33 4.98 -6.87
C ILE A 251 -2.74 3.79 -7.64
N LEU A 252 -1.85 3.02 -7.00
CA LEU A 252 -1.16 1.89 -7.64
C LEU A 252 -2.03 0.61 -7.72
N ASP A 253 -3.02 0.47 -6.84
CA ASP A 253 -3.95 -0.68 -6.84
C ASP A 253 -5.06 -0.52 -7.89
N ALA A 254 -5.35 0.72 -8.29
CA ALA A 254 -6.31 1.04 -9.33
C ALA A 254 -5.73 0.79 -10.73
N ARG A 255 -6.57 0.28 -11.63
CA ARG A 255 -6.25 0.11 -13.04
C ARG A 255 -6.57 1.37 -13.85
N LYS A 256 -7.65 2.05 -13.50
CA LYS A 256 -8.07 3.31 -14.12
C LYS A 256 -8.27 4.37 -13.04
N LEU A 257 -7.85 5.59 -13.34
CA LEU A 257 -8.00 6.75 -12.47
C LEU A 257 -8.99 7.74 -13.10
N PHE A 258 -9.95 8.21 -12.31
CA PHE A 258 -10.91 9.23 -12.70
C PHE A 258 -10.72 10.45 -11.84
N PHE A 259 -10.75 11.62 -12.46
CA PHE A 259 -10.54 12.91 -11.81
C PHE A 259 -11.67 13.87 -12.16
N THR A 260 -12.04 14.76 -11.25
CA THR A 260 -12.84 15.95 -11.62
C THR A 260 -11.91 17.08 -12.09
N PRO A 261 -12.39 18.09 -12.83
CA PRO A 261 -11.55 19.20 -13.28
C PRO A 261 -10.90 19.95 -12.11
N ALA A 262 -11.71 20.26 -11.08
CA ALA A 262 -11.22 20.87 -9.84
C ALA A 262 -10.13 20.05 -9.13
N ALA A 263 -10.18 18.73 -9.26
CA ALA A 263 -9.19 17.85 -8.66
C ALA A 263 -7.85 17.87 -9.41
N ILE A 264 -7.87 18.06 -10.74
CA ILE A 264 -6.65 18.26 -11.53
C ILE A 264 -5.99 19.59 -11.16
N ASP A 265 -6.77 20.65 -11.01
CA ASP A 265 -6.26 21.96 -10.55
C ASP A 265 -5.59 21.83 -9.19
N TYR A 266 -6.23 21.16 -8.24
CA TYR A 266 -5.64 20.85 -6.93
C TYR A 266 -4.32 20.07 -7.04
N LEU A 267 -4.26 19.05 -7.90
CA LEU A 267 -3.06 18.23 -8.08
C LEU A 267 -1.92 19.07 -8.68
N ASN A 268 -2.20 19.91 -9.68
CA ASN A 268 -1.25 20.82 -10.28
C ASN A 268 -0.73 21.83 -9.22
N SER A 269 -1.62 22.40 -8.40
CA SER A 269 -1.22 23.33 -7.32
C SER A 269 -0.42 22.66 -6.19
N ARG A 270 -0.63 21.37 -5.90
CA ARG A 270 0.03 20.70 -4.77
C ARG A 270 1.30 19.95 -5.14
N TYR A 271 1.36 19.40 -6.35
CA TYR A 271 2.40 18.50 -6.84
C TYR A 271 3.06 18.98 -8.14
N GLY A 272 2.70 20.18 -8.63
CA GLY A 272 3.26 20.77 -9.83
C GLY A 272 4.73 21.15 -9.73
N ALA A 273 5.34 21.42 -10.89
CA ALA A 273 6.76 21.71 -11.00
C ALA A 273 7.15 23.05 -10.33
N THR A 274 6.27 24.05 -10.37
CA THR A 274 6.52 25.43 -9.92
C THR A 274 6.50 25.60 -8.39
N VAL A 275 5.82 24.70 -7.67
CA VAL A 275 5.50 24.85 -6.24
C VAL A 275 6.68 24.49 -5.33
N PHE A 276 7.69 23.78 -5.85
CA PHE A 276 8.79 23.29 -5.03
C PHE A 276 9.91 24.31 -4.79
N ASP A 277 9.99 25.39 -5.58
CA ASP A 277 11.05 26.39 -5.45
C ASP A 277 10.71 27.45 -4.38
N GLU A 278 9.44 27.61 -4.01
CA GLU A 278 9.01 28.57 -2.97
C GLU A 278 9.23 28.07 -1.53
N TYR A 279 9.47 26.76 -1.34
CA TYR A 279 9.71 26.13 -0.02
C TYR A 279 11.21 25.94 0.31
N GLU A 280 12.11 26.68 -0.35
CA GLU A 280 13.53 26.79 0.07
C GLU A 280 13.71 27.91 1.12
N GLY A 281 12.64 28.64 1.50
CA GLY A 281 12.68 29.74 2.48
C GLY A 281 12.34 29.38 3.93
N ASP A 282 11.66 28.28 4.20
CA ASP A 282 11.33 27.83 5.57
C ASP A 282 12.23 26.65 5.95
N THR A 283 13.47 26.98 6.33
CA THR A 283 14.25 26.17 7.25
C THR A 283 13.54 26.14 8.60
N ASP A 284 13.20 24.93 9.03
CA ASP A 284 13.19 24.53 10.43
C ASP A 284 12.27 25.33 11.36
N GLY A 285 10.99 25.45 10.99
CA GLY A 285 9.93 25.60 11.99
C GLY A 285 9.82 24.28 12.75
N GLU A 286 10.36 24.26 13.96
CA GLU A 286 10.08 23.24 14.96
C GLU A 286 8.54 23.16 15.09
N ASP A 287 7.99 22.01 14.67
CA ASP A 287 6.57 21.66 14.79
C ASP A 287 6.40 21.25 16.26
N ASP A 288 6.45 22.26 17.12
CA ASP A 288 6.21 22.16 18.56
C ASP A 288 4.73 21.83 18.71
N GLY A 289 4.45 20.67 19.31
CA GLY A 289 3.10 20.23 19.62
C GLY A 289 2.48 21.04 20.74
N GLU A 290 2.18 22.31 20.48
CA GLU A 290 1.50 23.24 21.39
C GLU A 290 0.21 23.78 20.74
N GLU A 291 -0.73 22.90 20.39
CA GLU A 291 -2.11 23.30 20.06
C GLU A 291 -3.17 22.45 20.80
N GLU A 292 -2.82 21.80 21.93
CA GLU A 292 -3.81 21.12 22.82
C GLU A 292 -3.82 21.69 24.26
N ALA A 293 -3.42 22.95 24.46
CA ALA A 293 -3.44 23.58 25.79
C ALA A 293 -4.40 24.77 25.94
N GLU A 294 -4.97 25.31 24.85
CA GLU A 294 -5.86 26.48 24.94
C GLU A 294 -7.35 26.13 25.12
N GLU A 295 -7.83 24.95 24.69
CA GLU A 295 -9.24 24.58 24.89
C GLU A 295 -9.61 24.15 26.33
N VAL A 296 -8.62 23.90 27.20
CA VAL A 296 -8.91 23.47 28.60
C VAL A 296 -9.05 24.67 29.55
N GLN A 297 -8.50 25.84 29.22
CA GLN A 297 -8.57 27.02 30.09
C GLN A 297 -9.90 27.79 29.95
N GLU A 298 -10.60 27.67 28.82
CA GLU A 298 -11.91 28.30 28.65
C GLU A 298 -13.04 27.52 29.37
N GLU A 299 -12.93 26.20 29.50
CA GLU A 299 -13.92 25.42 30.26
C GLU A 299 -13.78 25.62 31.78
N GLU A 300 -12.56 25.74 32.33
CA GLU A 300 -12.38 26.00 33.78
C GLU A 300 -12.79 27.43 34.18
N GLY A 301 -12.60 28.43 33.31
CA GLY A 301 -13.06 29.80 33.56
C GLY A 301 -14.58 29.93 33.59
N SER A 302 -15.29 29.18 32.75
CA SER A 302 -16.77 29.18 32.72
C SER A 302 -17.40 28.50 33.93
N ALA A 303 -16.69 27.53 34.53
CA ALA A 303 -17.17 26.80 35.71
C ALA A 303 -16.99 27.59 37.01
N GLU A 304 -15.94 28.42 37.13
CA GLU A 304 -15.76 29.31 38.29
C GLU A 304 -16.70 30.52 38.28
N GLU A 305 -17.08 31.04 37.11
CA GLU A 305 -18.04 32.15 37.00
C GLU A 305 -19.48 31.69 37.31
N ALA A 306 -19.87 30.48 36.88
CA ALA A 306 -21.17 29.89 37.21
C ALA A 306 -21.34 29.53 38.70
N ALA A 307 -20.24 29.18 39.39
CA ALA A 307 -20.28 28.87 40.82
C ALA A 307 -20.40 30.12 41.72
N GLN A 308 -19.97 31.29 41.24
CA GLN A 308 -20.09 32.55 41.99
C GLN A 308 -21.50 33.15 41.89
N ASP A 309 -22.18 32.99 40.76
CA ASP A 309 -23.57 33.46 40.58
C ASP A 309 -24.58 32.64 41.42
N GLU A 310 -24.41 31.32 41.54
CA GLU A 310 -25.29 30.50 42.39
C GLU A 310 -25.14 30.84 43.89
N THR A 311 -23.95 31.24 44.34
CA THR A 311 -23.75 31.68 45.74
C THR A 311 -24.35 33.06 46.01
N ALA A 312 -24.34 33.97 45.04
CA ALA A 312 -24.92 35.30 45.17
C ALA A 312 -26.46 35.27 45.20
N GLU A 313 -27.10 34.36 44.45
CA GLU A 313 -28.56 34.19 44.49
C GLU A 313 -29.05 33.58 45.81
N THR A 314 -28.27 32.68 46.43
CA THR A 314 -28.64 32.12 47.75
C THR A 314 -28.48 33.09 48.93
N GLU A 315 -27.62 34.10 48.83
CA GLU A 315 -27.50 35.12 49.89
C GLU A 315 -28.61 36.18 49.82
N ALA A 316 -29.16 36.45 48.63
CA ALA A 316 -30.24 37.42 48.44
C ALA A 316 -31.60 36.96 49.02
N ASP A 317 -31.89 35.65 49.02
CA ASP A 317 -33.12 35.08 49.58
C ASP A 317 -33.09 34.91 51.12
N SER A 318 -31.96 35.20 51.76
CA SER A 318 -31.82 35.09 53.23
C SER A 318 -32.07 36.40 53.99
N ASN A 319 -32.35 37.50 53.28
CA ASN A 319 -32.46 38.85 53.88
C ASN A 319 -33.78 39.58 53.56
N SER A 320 -34.87 38.84 53.30
CA SER A 320 -36.25 39.36 53.26
C SER A 320 -37.09 38.83 54.42
#